data_AF-A0A0C9YEU3-F1
#
_entry.id   AF-A0A0C9YEU3-F1
#
_cell.length_a   1.000
_cell.length_b   1.000
_cell.length_c   1.000
_cell.angle_alpha   90.00
_cell.angle_beta   90.00
_cell.angle_gamma   90.00
#
_symmetry.space_group_name_H-M   'P 1'
#
loop_
_entity.id
_entity.type
_entity.pdbx_description
1 polymer ?
#
loop_
_entity_poly.entity_id
_entity_poly.type
_entity_poly.pdbx_seq_one_letter_code
_entity_poly.pdbx_strand_id
1 'polypeptide(L)'
;MDLEPQHVRETKRQKELSDLIAQGKVPHEVELQNHPEKSLQGLSWLMGRVAGSINDIKLAKDIVDELVNTAASSLKSASSLQVVRPKL
;
A
#
# COMPACT_ATOMS: atom_id res chain seq x y z
N MET A 1 -10.37 -36.16 0.72
CA MET A 1 -10.73 -34.81 1.19
C MET A 1 -10.95 -34.00 -0.07
N ASP A 2 -12.21 -33.95 -0.52
CA ASP A 2 -12.58 -33.47 -1.85
C ASP A 2 -12.38 -31.96 -1.93
N LEU A 3 -11.43 -31.52 -2.75
CA LEU A 3 -11.17 -30.11 -3.01
C LEU A 3 -12.28 -29.61 -3.95
N GLU A 4 -13.19 -28.80 -3.42
CA GLU A 4 -14.19 -28.12 -4.26
C GLU A 4 -13.49 -27.27 -5.34
N PRO A 5 -14.03 -27.25 -6.58
CA PRO A 5 -13.46 -26.46 -7.66
C PRO A 5 -13.45 -24.97 -7.31
N GLN A 6 -12.32 -24.28 -7.57
CA GLN A 6 -12.07 -22.88 -7.18
C GLN A 6 -13.21 -21.91 -7.55
N HIS A 7 -13.87 -22.12 -8.68
CA HIS A 7 -15.01 -21.32 -9.14
C HIS A 7 -16.20 -21.35 -8.15
N VAL A 8 -16.47 -22.51 -7.53
CA VAL A 8 -17.56 -22.67 -6.57
C VAL A 8 -17.25 -21.95 -5.25
N ARG A 9 -15.98 -21.93 -4.85
CA ARG A 9 -15.52 -21.21 -3.65
C ARG A 9 -15.68 -19.70 -3.79
N GLU A 10 -15.33 -19.14 -4.95
CA GLU A 10 -15.45 -17.70 -5.21
C GLU A 10 -16.93 -17.27 -5.27
N THR A 11 -17.79 -18.04 -5.92
CA THR A 11 -19.24 -17.74 -5.96
C THR A 11 -19.88 -17.75 -4.56
N LYS A 12 -19.48 -18.70 -3.70
CA LYS A 12 -19.95 -18.74 -2.29
C LYS A 12 -19.48 -17.50 -1.51
N ARG A 13 -18.22 -17.09 -1.68
CA ARG A 13 -17.65 -15.92 -1.00
C ARG A 13 -18.31 -14.61 -1.41
N GLN A 14 -18.62 -14.45 -2.70
CA GLN A 14 -19.31 -13.25 -3.22
C GLN A 14 -20.72 -13.11 -2.67
N LYS A 15 -21.43 -14.23 -2.49
CA LYS A 15 -22.75 -14.23 -1.89
C LYS A 15 -22.69 -13.85 -0.41
N GLU A 16 -21.79 -14.46 0.34
CA GLU A 16 -21.54 -14.12 1.75
C GLU A 16 -21.22 -12.62 1.93
N LEU A 17 -20.35 -12.09 1.08
CA LEU A 17 -20.00 -10.68 1.07
C LEU A 17 -21.22 -9.78 0.83
N SER A 18 -22.06 -10.15 -0.14
CA SER A 18 -23.27 -9.40 -0.48
C SER A 18 -24.30 -9.43 0.65
N ASP A 19 -24.46 -10.57 1.33
CA ASP A 19 -25.36 -10.73 2.47
C ASP A 19 -24.88 -9.92 3.69
N LEU A 20 -23.57 -9.87 3.95
CA LEU A 20 -22.97 -9.06 5.01
C LEU A 20 -23.13 -7.56 4.75
N ILE A 21 -22.92 -7.13 3.50
CA ILE A 21 -23.12 -5.74 3.08
C ILE A 21 -24.60 -5.35 3.21
N ALA A 22 -25.53 -6.23 2.81
CA ALA A 22 -26.97 -5.99 2.95
C ALA A 22 -27.42 -5.86 4.42
N GLN A 23 -26.73 -6.54 5.34
CA GLN A 23 -26.92 -6.39 6.79
C GLN A 23 -26.26 -5.14 7.39
N GLY A 24 -25.53 -4.35 6.59
CA GLY A 24 -24.79 -3.19 7.04
C GLY A 24 -23.53 -3.51 7.85
N LYS A 25 -23.04 -4.76 7.80
CA LYS A 25 -21.84 -5.19 8.52
C LYS A 25 -20.61 -5.04 7.63
N VAL A 26 -19.50 -4.59 8.21
CA VAL A 26 -18.21 -4.57 7.52
C VAL A 26 -17.65 -6.00 7.52
N PRO A 27 -17.44 -6.63 6.35
CA PRO A 27 -17.01 -8.03 6.25
C PRO A 27 -15.73 -8.31 7.02
N HIS A 28 -14.80 -7.36 6.96
CA HIS A 28 -13.52 -7.42 7.65
C HIS A 28 -13.66 -7.42 9.18
N GLU A 29 -14.61 -6.66 9.73
CA GLU A 29 -14.87 -6.64 11.17
C GLU A 29 -15.48 -7.96 11.65
N VAL A 30 -16.38 -8.55 10.86
CA VAL A 30 -16.99 -9.86 11.15
C VAL A 30 -15.94 -10.97 11.09
N GLU A 31 -15.02 -10.93 10.11
CA GLU A 31 -13.88 -11.84 10.06
C GLU A 31 -13.02 -11.71 11.32
N LEU A 32 -12.76 -10.48 11.79
CA LEU A 32 -11.97 -10.22 12.99
C LEU A 32 -12.64 -10.72 14.29
N GLN A 33 -13.96 -10.63 14.37
CA GLN A 33 -14.75 -11.14 15.50
C GLN A 33 -14.67 -12.67 15.58
N ASN A 34 -14.70 -13.35 14.43
CA ASN A 34 -14.61 -14.81 14.35
C ASN A 34 -13.17 -15.33 14.47
N HIS A 35 -12.19 -14.51 14.08
CA HIS A 35 -10.77 -14.84 14.03
C HIS A 35 -9.90 -13.76 14.70
N PRO A 36 -9.96 -13.65 16.04
CA PRO A 36 -9.21 -12.64 16.78
C PRO A 36 -7.69 -12.77 16.61
N GLU A 37 -7.18 -13.97 16.29
CA GLU A 37 -5.77 -14.23 15.97
C GLU A 37 -5.28 -13.45 14.74
N LYS A 38 -6.19 -13.03 13.85
CA LYS A 38 -5.88 -12.24 12.65
C LYS A 38 -5.90 -10.73 12.91
N SER A 39 -6.08 -10.30 14.16
CA SER A 39 -6.21 -8.87 14.52
C SER A 39 -5.08 -8.00 13.97
N LEU A 40 -3.83 -8.45 14.14
CA LEU A 40 -2.65 -7.70 13.67
C LEU A 40 -2.57 -7.59 12.14
N GLN A 41 -2.95 -8.63 11.41
CA GLN A 41 -2.99 -8.62 9.95
C GLN A 41 -4.21 -7.86 9.42
N GLY A 42 -5.28 -7.77 10.22
CA GLY A 42 -6.50 -7.05 9.91
C GLY A 42 -6.45 -5.56 10.22
N LEU A 43 -5.37 -5.02 10.79
CA LEU A 43 -5.27 -3.58 10.97
C LEU A 43 -5.09 -2.88 9.62
N SER A 44 -5.84 -1.80 9.41
CA SER A 44 -5.60 -0.89 8.29
C SER A 44 -4.35 -0.06 8.57
N TRP A 45 -3.24 -0.43 7.94
CA TRP A 45 -2.00 0.33 8.03
C TRP A 45 -2.08 1.59 7.18
N LEU A 46 -1.86 2.76 7.79
CA LEU A 46 -1.88 4.06 7.11
C LEU A 46 -0.61 4.28 6.27
N MET A 47 -0.44 3.49 5.21
CA MET A 47 0.71 3.57 4.32
C MET A 47 0.39 4.35 3.05
N GLY A 48 1.33 5.19 2.62
CA GLY A 48 1.21 5.93 1.37
C GLY A 48 1.51 5.08 0.14
N ARG A 49 1.15 5.59 -1.06
CA ARG A 49 1.43 4.95 -2.36
C ARG A 49 2.92 4.66 -2.60
N VAL A 50 3.82 5.42 -1.97
CA VAL A 50 5.28 5.29 -2.10
C VAL A 50 5.89 4.28 -1.14
N ALA A 51 5.09 3.59 -0.31
CA ALA A 51 5.62 2.62 0.64
C ALA A 51 6.41 1.49 -0.04
N GLY A 52 6.05 1.11 -1.27
CA GLY A 52 6.75 0.09 -2.05
C GLY A 52 8.16 0.49 -2.52
N SER A 53 8.56 1.75 -2.40
CA SER A 53 9.94 2.18 -2.70
C SER A 53 10.86 2.21 -1.47
N ILE A 54 10.35 1.87 -0.28
CA ILE A 54 11.15 1.84 0.96
C ILE A 54 11.70 0.43 1.13
N ASN A 55 12.99 0.25 0.84
CA ASN A 55 13.65 -1.06 0.89
C ASN A 55 14.52 -1.27 2.14
N ASP A 56 14.82 -0.18 2.88
CA ASP A 56 15.76 -0.19 4.00
C ASP A 56 15.16 0.48 5.24
N ILE A 57 15.61 0.05 6.41
CA ILE A 57 15.32 0.69 7.69
C ILE A 57 16.55 1.50 8.09
N LYS A 58 16.40 2.83 8.14
CA LYS A 58 17.49 3.77 8.42
C LYS A 58 17.18 4.63 9.64
N LEU A 59 18.21 5.22 10.26
CA LEU A 59 18.00 6.22 11.31
C LEU A 59 17.34 7.46 10.71
N ALA A 60 16.52 8.16 11.52
CA ALA A 60 15.79 9.34 11.08
C ALA A 60 16.72 10.42 10.49
N LYS A 61 17.90 10.61 11.09
CA LYS A 61 18.92 11.55 10.58
C LYS A 61 19.36 11.17 9.16
N ASP A 62 19.71 9.91 8.95
CA ASP A 62 20.23 9.43 7.67
C ASP A 62 19.19 9.56 6.55
N ILE A 63 17.91 9.32 6.87
CA ILE A 63 16.79 9.52 5.92
C ILE A 63 16.72 10.98 5.46
N VAL A 64 16.83 11.92 6.40
CA VAL A 64 16.76 13.35 6.10
C VAL A 64 18.00 13.81 5.31
N ASP A 65 19.18 13.36 5.73
CA ASP A 65 20.45 13.69 5.06
C ASP A 65 20.43 13.17 3.62
N GLU A 66 19.98 11.93 3.39
CA GLU A 66 19.83 11.35 2.05
C GLU A 66 18.83 12.12 1.20
N LEU A 67 17.66 12.47 1.76
CA LEU A 67 16.61 13.22 1.06
C LEU A 67 17.15 14.55 0.54
N VAL A 68 17.83 15.32 1.40
CA VAL A 68 18.34 16.65 1.06
C VAL A 68 19.48 16.56 0.05
N ASN A 69 20.44 15.66 0.28
CA ASN A 69 21.60 15.50 -0.61
C ASN A 69 21.18 15.00 -2.00
N THR A 70 20.25 14.04 -2.05
CA THR A 70 19.71 13.52 -3.31
C THR A 70 18.98 14.62 -4.07
N ALA A 71 18.10 15.38 -3.41
CA ALA A 71 17.39 16.49 -4.03
C ALA A 71 18.37 17.54 -4.60
N ALA A 72 19.39 17.93 -3.83
CA ALA A 72 20.40 18.88 -4.28
C ALA A 72 21.19 18.36 -5.49
N SER A 73 21.56 17.08 -5.49
CA SER A 73 22.24 16.43 -6.62
C SER A 73 21.33 16.39 -7.87
N SER A 74 20.08 15.95 -7.72
CA SER A 74 19.11 15.88 -8.82
C SER A 74 18.86 17.24 -9.46
N LEU A 75 18.72 18.31 -8.66
CA LEU A 75 18.53 19.67 -9.16
C LEU A 75 19.75 20.18 -9.94
N LYS A 76 20.97 19.94 -9.42
CA LYS A 76 22.21 20.32 -10.10
C LYS A 76 22.36 19.61 -11.44
N SER A 77 22.13 18.29 -11.44
CA SER A 77 22.17 17.48 -12.66
C SER A 77 21.13 17.94 -13.68
N ALA A 78 19.89 18.15 -13.26
CA ALA A 78 18.82 18.62 -14.16
C ALA A 78 19.12 20.02 -14.73
N SER A 79 19.65 20.93 -13.92
CA SER A 79 20.04 22.27 -14.37
C SER A 79 21.14 22.23 -15.44
N SER A 80 22.11 21.31 -15.30
CA SER A 80 23.18 21.15 -16.30
C SER A 80 22.69 20.70 -17.69
N LEU A 81 21.51 20.07 -17.76
CA LEU A 81 20.91 19.58 -19.00
C LEU A 81 19.99 20.61 -19.68
N GLN A 82 19.77 21.77 -19.06
CA GLN A 82 18.94 22.83 -19.63
C GLN A 82 19.72 23.58 -20.73
N VAL A 83 19.22 23.50 -21.96
CA VAL A 83 19.71 24.36 -23.05
C VAL A 83 19.06 25.73 -22.92
N VAL A 84 19.87 26.75 -22.62
CA VAL A 84 19.40 28.14 -22.54
C VAL A 84 19.02 28.61 -23.95
N ARG A 85 17.73 28.85 -24.18
CA ARG A 85 17.24 29.48 -25.42
C ARG A 85 17.17 30.99 -25.22
N PRO A 86 17.90 31.81 -26.00
CA PRO A 86 17.75 33.25 -25.95
C PRO A 86 16.34 33.64 -26.42
N LYS A 87 15.74 34.65 -25.78
CA LYS A 87 14.48 35.25 -26.25
C LYS A 87 14.81 36.14 -27.46
N LEU A 88 14.04 35.99 -28.54
CA LEU A 88 14.07 36.86 -29.74
C LEU A 88 13.55 38.26 -29.42
#